data_AF-A0A3A9FKZ6-F1
#
_entry.id   AF-A0A3A9FKZ6-F1
#
_cell.length_a   1.000
_cell.length_b   1.000
_cell.length_c   1.000
_cell.angle_alpha   90.00
_cell.angle_beta   90.00
_cell.angle_gamma   90.00
#
_symmetry.space_group_name_H-M   'P 1'
#
loop_
_entity.id
_entity.type
_entity.pdbx_description
1 polymer ?
#
loop_
_entity_poly.entity_id
_entity_poly.type
_entity_poly.pdbx_seq_one_letter_code
_entity_poly.pdbx_strand_id
1 'polypeptide(L)'
;MAKKSWSVTTDEGTFSVDLKGSKVSINGAAPERLNRFAKKTHFIDTEYTIPLGNRTATLVIQSMASPVLAYNGTDCATGEPWEYQKIPVWGWIFLVIDIILAPFFGWLWALLALLVSAVVIRSKMNTGIKIVLCILLIVAAIAMGLMVGVAVGVALA
;
A
#
# COMPACT_ATOMS: atom_id res chain seq x y z
N MET A 1 -5.87 12.17 -10.25
CA MET A 1 -6.97 11.17 -10.20
C MET A 1 -6.36 9.82 -10.53
N ALA A 2 -6.52 8.79 -9.69
CA ALA A 2 -5.98 7.46 -9.98
C ALA A 2 -6.60 6.92 -11.28
N LYS A 3 -5.77 6.41 -12.20
CA LYS A 3 -6.24 5.74 -13.42
C LYS A 3 -7.01 4.49 -13.01
N LYS A 4 -8.28 4.39 -13.40
CA LYS A 4 -9.19 3.28 -13.08
C LYS A 4 -9.67 2.54 -14.32
N SER A 5 -9.03 2.82 -15.45
CA SER A 5 -9.36 2.29 -16.76
C SER A 5 -8.06 1.87 -17.43
N TRP A 6 -8.00 0.62 -17.87
CA TRP A 6 -6.82 0.02 -18.48
C TRP A 6 -7.20 -0.63 -19.80
N SER A 7 -6.27 -0.58 -20.76
CA SER A 7 -6.38 -1.32 -22.01
C SER A 7 -5.31 -2.40 -21.98
N VAL A 8 -5.73 -3.66 -22.01
CA VAL A 8 -4.86 -4.83 -21.93
C VAL A 8 -4.84 -5.49 -23.30
N THR A 9 -3.68 -5.49 -23.96
CA THR A 9 -3.53 -6.20 -25.24
C THR A 9 -3.03 -7.61 -24.96
N THR A 10 -3.79 -8.59 -25.45
CA THR A 10 -3.49 -10.01 -25.35
C THR A 10 -3.41 -10.61 -26.76
N ASP A 11 -2.96 -11.86 -26.88
CA ASP A 11 -2.94 -12.59 -28.16
C ASP A 11 -4.34 -12.69 -28.82
N GLU A 12 -5.41 -12.61 -28.01
CA GLU A 12 -6.81 -12.72 -28.44
C GLU A 12 -7.44 -11.36 -28.80
N GLY A 13 -6.72 -10.26 -28.57
CA GLY A 13 -7.18 -8.90 -28.83
C GLY A 13 -7.01 -7.95 -27.65
N THR A 14 -7.47 -6.72 -27.83
CA THR A 14 -7.39 -5.65 -26.83
C THR A 14 -8.65 -5.63 -25.98
N PHE A 15 -8.49 -5.82 -24.67
CA PHE A 15 -9.55 -5.76 -23.67
C PHE A 15 -9.52 -4.43 -22.90
N SER A 16 -10.68 -3.81 -22.71
CA SER A 16 -10.84 -2.64 -21.83
C SER A 16 -11.30 -3.10 -20.45
N VAL A 17 -10.61 -2.68 -19.39
CA VAL A 17 -10.96 -3.01 -18.00
C VAL A 17 -11.20 -1.72 -17.24
N ASP A 18 -12.41 -1.53 -16.73
CA ASP A 18 -12.85 -0.32 -16.03
C ASP A 18 -13.28 -0.64 -14.59
N LEU A 19 -12.59 -0.06 -13.62
CA LEU A 19 -12.88 -0.17 -12.19
C LEU A 19 -13.74 1.02 -11.72
N LYS A 20 -15.00 0.75 -11.39
CA LYS A 20 -15.94 1.71 -10.79
C LYS A 20 -16.28 1.30 -9.36
N GLY A 21 -15.57 1.89 -8.41
CA GLY A 21 -15.72 1.57 -6.99
C GLY A 21 -15.30 0.13 -6.70
N SER A 22 -16.24 -0.72 -6.25
CA SER A 22 -16.03 -2.14 -6.01
C SER A 22 -16.51 -3.05 -7.16
N LYS A 23 -16.70 -2.47 -8.35
CA LYS A 23 -17.14 -3.19 -9.55
C LYS A 23 -16.16 -3.03 -10.70
N VAL A 24 -16.00 -4.08 -11.50
CA VAL A 24 -15.18 -4.10 -12.71
C VAL A 24 -16.08 -4.35 -13.92
N SER A 25 -15.89 -3.57 -14.97
CA SER A 25 -16.48 -3.78 -16.29
C SER A 25 -15.37 -4.18 -17.26
N ILE A 26 -15.65 -5.16 -18.11
CA ILE A 26 -14.71 -5.69 -19.11
C ILE A 26 -15.34 -5.45 -20.48
N ASN A 27 -14.62 -4.82 -21.40
CA ASN A 27 -15.09 -4.45 -22.74
C ASN A 27 -16.42 -3.69 -22.76
N GLY A 28 -16.68 -2.85 -21.74
CA GLY A 28 -17.93 -2.11 -21.63
C GLY A 28 -19.15 -2.95 -21.20
N ALA A 29 -18.96 -4.21 -20.81
CA ALA A 29 -20.02 -5.06 -20.29
C ALA A 29 -20.57 -4.56 -18.94
N ALA A 30 -21.69 -5.15 -18.50
CA ALA A 30 -22.31 -4.80 -17.23
C ALA A 30 -21.30 -4.90 -16.06
N PRO A 31 -21.20 -3.88 -15.17
CA PRO A 31 -20.22 -3.90 -14.09
C PRO A 31 -20.47 -5.04 -13.09
N GLU A 32 -19.51 -5.96 -12.97
CA GLU A 32 -19.55 -7.06 -12.02
C GLU A 32 -18.87 -6.72 -10.71
N ARG A 33 -19.37 -7.24 -9.59
CA ARG A 33 -18.78 -6.99 -8.26
C ARG A 33 -17.46 -7.74 -8.12
N LEU A 34 -16.44 -7.07 -7.59
CA LEU A 34 -15.11 -7.65 -7.34
C LEU A 34 -15.15 -8.96 -6.54
N ASN A 35 -16.08 -9.06 -5.59
CA ASN A 35 -16.22 -10.24 -4.73
C ASN A 35 -16.72 -11.51 -5.46
N ARG A 36 -17.11 -11.41 -6.74
CA ARG A 36 -17.42 -12.59 -7.57
C ARG A 36 -16.17 -13.24 -8.16
N PHE A 37 -15.08 -12.51 -8.25
CA PHE A 37 -13.82 -13.02 -8.76
C PHE A 37 -13.04 -13.72 -7.66
N ALA A 38 -12.16 -14.65 -8.07
CA ALA A 38 -11.21 -15.26 -7.15
C ALA A 38 -10.33 -14.16 -6.53
N LYS A 39 -10.26 -14.15 -5.20
CA LYS A 39 -9.54 -13.11 -4.44
C LYS A 39 -8.51 -13.72 -3.50
N LYS A 40 -7.41 -13.00 -3.32
CA LYS A 40 -6.38 -13.29 -2.33
C LYS A 40 -6.16 -12.04 -1.49
N THR A 41 -6.57 -12.11 -0.22
CA THR A 41 -6.45 -11.00 0.72
C THR A 41 -5.08 -11.05 1.40
N HIS A 42 -4.32 -9.98 1.25
CA HIS A 42 -3.10 -9.72 1.99
C HIS A 42 -3.38 -8.72 3.12
N PHE A 43 -2.39 -8.45 3.96
CA PHE A 43 -2.54 -7.60 5.13
C PHE A 43 -3.05 -6.19 4.81
N ILE A 44 -2.68 -5.63 3.65
CA ILE A 44 -3.06 -4.27 3.25
C ILE A 44 -3.57 -4.14 1.82
N ASP A 45 -3.52 -5.23 1.04
CA ASP A 45 -3.88 -5.24 -0.37
C ASP A 45 -4.73 -6.48 -0.67
N THR A 46 -5.57 -6.43 -1.69
CA THR A 46 -6.34 -7.59 -2.16
C THR A 46 -6.13 -7.77 -3.65
N GLU A 47 -5.68 -8.96 -4.04
CA GLU A 47 -5.53 -9.37 -5.43
C GLU A 47 -6.82 -10.03 -5.90
N TYR A 48 -7.32 -9.64 -7.07
CA TYR A 48 -8.47 -10.21 -7.75
C TYR A 48 -8.05 -10.75 -9.10
N THR A 49 -8.45 -11.98 -9.42
CA THR A 49 -8.20 -12.59 -10.73
C THR A 49 -9.34 -12.25 -11.67
N ILE A 50 -9.08 -11.37 -12.64
CA ILE A 50 -10.07 -10.91 -13.62
C ILE A 50 -9.91 -11.74 -14.91
N PRO A 51 -10.95 -12.45 -15.36
CA PRO A 51 -10.91 -13.20 -16.62
C PRO A 51 -11.00 -12.24 -17.82
N LEU A 52 -10.07 -12.36 -18.76
CA LEU A 52 -10.03 -11.66 -20.04
C LEU A 52 -10.08 -12.71 -21.16
N GLY A 53 -11.28 -13.15 -21.52
CA GLY A 53 -11.45 -14.27 -22.47
C GLY A 53 -10.91 -15.57 -21.86
N ASN A 54 -9.96 -16.23 -22.54
CA ASN A 54 -9.29 -17.43 -22.01
C ASN A 54 -8.07 -17.11 -21.14
N ARG A 55 -7.73 -15.84 -20.96
CA ARG A 55 -6.60 -15.39 -20.14
C ARG A 55 -7.09 -14.76 -18.84
N THR A 56 -6.18 -14.55 -17.90
CA THR A 56 -6.49 -13.89 -16.63
C THR A 56 -5.51 -12.75 -16.37
N ALA A 57 -6.03 -11.63 -15.90
CA ALA A 57 -5.25 -10.51 -15.38
C ALA A 57 -5.40 -10.41 -13.86
N THR A 58 -4.40 -9.89 -13.19
CA THR A 58 -4.39 -9.68 -11.74
C THR A 58 -4.68 -8.22 -11.44
N LEU A 59 -5.84 -7.94 -10.87
CA LEU A 59 -6.18 -6.62 -10.37
C LEU A 59 -5.87 -6.53 -8.89
N VAL A 60 -4.97 -5.63 -8.50
CA VAL A 60 -4.57 -5.44 -7.11
C VAL A 60 -5.13 -4.14 -6.58
N ILE A 61 -6.01 -4.26 -5.60
CA ILE A 61 -6.59 -3.13 -4.85
C ILE A 61 -5.71 -2.90 -3.62
N GLN A 62 -5.01 -1.77 -3.60
CA GLN A 62 -4.12 -1.38 -2.51
C GLN A 62 -4.82 -0.35 -1.61
N SER A 63 -4.76 -0.50 -0.28
CA SER A 63 -5.47 0.43 0.63
C SER A 63 -4.88 1.85 0.64
N MET A 64 -3.60 2.02 0.30
CA MET A 64 -2.89 3.31 0.40
C MET A 64 -2.32 3.80 -0.93
N ALA A 65 -2.62 3.13 -2.03
CA ALA A 65 -2.06 3.43 -3.34
C ALA A 65 -3.11 3.20 -4.44
N SER A 66 -2.78 3.62 -5.66
CA SER A 66 -3.68 3.44 -6.80
C SER A 66 -3.83 1.95 -7.11
N PRO A 67 -5.04 1.50 -7.49
CA PRO A 67 -5.22 0.13 -7.94
C PRO A 67 -4.34 -0.14 -9.17
N VAL A 68 -3.78 -1.34 -9.25
CA VAL A 68 -2.90 -1.74 -10.35
C VAL A 68 -3.50 -2.96 -11.05
N LEU A 69 -3.56 -2.92 -12.38
CA LEU A 69 -3.93 -4.07 -13.19
C LEU A 69 -2.66 -4.62 -13.84
N ALA A 70 -2.25 -5.81 -13.45
CA ALA A 70 -1.10 -6.50 -14.01
C ALA A 70 -1.55 -7.64 -14.93
N TYR A 71 -0.96 -7.71 -16.11
CA TYR A 71 -1.13 -8.82 -17.05
C TYR A 71 0.24 -9.42 -17.35
N ASN A 72 0.39 -10.73 -17.16
CA ASN A 72 1.64 -11.45 -17.38
C ASN A 72 2.88 -10.83 -16.68
N GLY A 73 2.71 -10.29 -15.47
CA GLY A 73 3.80 -9.65 -14.71
C GLY A 73 4.14 -8.22 -15.13
N THR A 74 3.31 -7.59 -15.97
CA THR A 74 3.50 -6.19 -16.42
C THR A 74 2.30 -5.34 -16.02
N ASP A 75 2.56 -4.15 -15.47
CA ASP A 75 1.52 -3.16 -15.17
C ASP A 75 0.91 -2.61 -16.47
N CYS A 76 -0.39 -2.80 -16.65
CA CYS A 76 -1.12 -2.31 -17.83
C CYS A 76 -1.28 -0.78 -17.85
N ALA A 77 -1.00 -0.09 -16.74
CA ALA A 77 -1.04 1.37 -16.67
C ALA A 77 0.24 2.04 -17.17
N THR A 78 1.39 1.48 -16.80
CA THR A 78 2.72 2.07 -16.99
C THR A 78 3.58 1.30 -17.99
N GLY A 79 3.27 0.02 -18.25
CA GLY A 79 4.11 -0.88 -19.05
C GLY A 79 5.36 -1.37 -18.31
N GLU A 80 5.55 -1.02 -17.03
CA GLU A 80 6.67 -1.50 -16.23
C GLU A 80 6.42 -2.92 -15.72
N PRO A 81 7.47 -3.74 -15.51
CA PRO A 81 7.34 -5.00 -14.81
C PRO A 81 6.78 -4.75 -13.41
N TRP A 82 5.69 -5.42 -13.08
CA TRP A 82 4.99 -5.29 -11.83
C TRP A 82 5.12 -6.56 -11.01
N GLU A 83 5.73 -6.42 -9.85
CA GLU A 83 5.83 -7.47 -8.86
C GLU A 83 5.13 -7.05 -7.58
N TYR A 84 4.44 -7.98 -6.95
CA TYR A 84 3.76 -7.73 -5.69
C TYR A 84 4.78 -7.28 -4.63
N GLN A 85 4.63 -6.05 -4.13
CA GLN A 85 5.48 -5.53 -3.07
C GLN A 85 5.09 -6.13 -1.72
N LYS A 86 5.64 -7.31 -1.42
CA LYS A 86 5.56 -7.89 -0.08
C LYS A 86 6.24 -6.96 0.92
N ILE A 87 5.57 -6.70 2.05
CA ILE A 87 6.17 -5.94 3.17
C ILE A 87 7.46 -6.66 3.58
N PRO A 88 8.62 -5.99 3.49
CA PRO A 88 9.89 -6.60 3.84
C PRO A 88 9.96 -6.79 5.36
N VAL A 89 10.75 -7.79 5.80
CA VAL A 89 10.83 -8.17 7.23
C VAL A 89 11.23 -6.99 8.12
N TRP A 90 12.15 -6.13 7.67
CA TRP A 90 12.53 -4.93 8.42
C TRP A 90 11.35 -3.97 8.63
N GLY A 91 10.43 -3.84 7.67
CA GLY A 91 9.24 -3.01 7.79
C GLY A 91 8.30 -3.51 8.90
N TRP A 92 8.19 -4.83 9.09
CA TRP A 92 7.46 -5.42 10.21
C TRP A 92 8.11 -5.10 11.56
N ILE A 93 9.44 -5.11 11.64
CA ILE A 93 10.17 -4.79 12.86
C ILE A 93 9.86 -3.34 13.30
N PHE A 94 9.94 -2.37 12.38
CA PHE A 94 9.65 -0.97 12.70
C PHE A 94 8.18 -0.77 13.09
N LEU A 95 7.24 -1.43 12.42
CA LEU A 95 5.82 -1.34 12.76
C LEU A 95 5.55 -1.84 14.19
N VAL A 96 6.19 -2.94 14.61
CA VAL A 96 6.08 -3.45 15.98
C VAL A 96 6.71 -2.48 16.98
N ILE A 97 7.85 -1.88 16.67
CA ILE A 97 8.50 -0.87 17.52
C ILE A 97 7.57 0.35 17.70
N ASP A 98 6.97 0.86 16.62
CA ASP A 98 6.05 2.00 16.67
C ASP A 98 4.84 1.71 17.59
N ILE A 99 4.33 0.48 17.58
CA ILE A 99 3.24 0.04 18.47
C ILE A 99 3.70 -0.04 19.93
N ILE A 100 4.89 -0.56 20.20
CA ILE A 100 5.44 -0.67 21.57
C ILE A 100 5.72 0.72 22.16
N LEU A 101 6.15 1.66 21.33
CA LEU A 101 6.46 3.04 21.73
C LEU A 101 5.21 3.92 21.84
N ALA A 102 4.08 3.54 21.24
CA ALA A 102 2.82 4.26 21.28
C ALA A 102 2.37 4.74 22.68
N PRO A 103 2.38 3.91 23.75
CA PRO A 103 1.99 4.35 25.09
C PRO A 103 2.93 5.41 25.69
N PHE A 104 4.18 5.52 25.24
CA PHE A 104 5.17 6.45 25.80
C PHE A 104 5.08 7.85 25.19
N PHE A 105 4.74 7.94 23.91
CA PHE A 105 4.68 9.22 23.17
C PHE A 105 3.23 9.70 22.90
N GLY A 106 2.24 8.86 23.21
CA GLY A 106 0.83 9.13 22.98
C GLY A 106 0.31 8.57 21.65
N TRP A 107 -0.98 8.26 21.63
CA TRP A 107 -1.67 7.62 20.52
C TRP A 107 -1.60 8.40 19.20
N LEU A 108 -1.62 9.74 19.24
CA LEU A 108 -1.53 10.59 18.06
C LEU A 108 -0.17 10.45 17.36
N TRP A 109 0.91 10.35 18.14
CA TRP A 109 2.26 10.18 17.63
C TRP A 109 2.44 8.79 17.00
N ALA A 110 1.89 7.76 17.65
CA ALA A 110 1.88 6.40 17.12
C ALA A 110 1.16 6.30 15.76
N LEU A 111 0.01 6.96 15.61
CA LEU A 111 -0.72 7.00 14.35
C LEU A 111 0.10 7.69 13.24
N LEU A 112 0.78 8.79 13.57
CA LEU A 112 1.65 9.48 12.63
C LEU A 112 2.81 8.58 12.20
N ALA A 113 3.50 7.95 13.15
CA ALA A 113 4.61 7.05 12.89
C ALA A 113 4.19 5.87 12.00
N LEU A 114 3.06 5.23 12.31
CA LEU A 114 2.50 4.14 11.50
C LEU A 114 2.19 4.56 10.06
N LEU A 115 1.59 5.74 9.86
CA LEU A 115 1.30 6.25 8.52
C LEU A 115 2.57 6.53 7.73
N VAL A 116 3.57 7.16 8.34
CA VAL A 116 4.83 7.47 7.65
C VAL A 116 5.62 6.20 7.37
N SER A 117 5.74 5.28 8.32
CA SER A 117 6.35 3.95 8.13
C SER A 117 5.69 3.19 6.97
N ALA A 118 4.35 3.19 6.88
CA ALA A 118 3.63 2.56 5.78
C ALA A 118 3.93 3.19 4.41
N VAL A 119 4.07 4.52 4.35
CA VAL A 119 4.44 5.24 3.11
C VAL A 119 5.89 4.94 2.72
N VAL A 120 6.82 4.96 3.68
CA VAL A 120 8.25 4.71 3.45
C VAL A 120 8.48 3.31 2.92
N ILE A 121 7.82 2.29 3.51
CA ILE A 121 7.89 0.89 3.07
C ILE A 121 7.49 0.75 1.59
N ARG A 122 6.41 1.42 1.17
CA ARG A 122 5.89 1.36 -0.21
C ARG A 122 6.57 2.29 -1.20
N SER A 123 7.45 3.17 -0.75
CA SER A 123 8.13 4.11 -1.65
C SER A 123 9.05 3.36 -2.62
N LYS A 124 9.30 3.91 -3.81
CA LYS A 124 10.28 3.36 -4.76
C LYS A 124 11.76 3.63 -4.36
N MET A 125 12.01 4.12 -3.15
CA MET A 125 13.36 4.45 -2.67
C MET A 125 14.22 3.21 -2.38
N ASN A 126 15.54 3.37 -2.39
CA ASN A 126 16.47 2.34 -1.94
C ASN A 126 16.19 1.91 -0.50
N THR A 127 16.29 0.59 -0.24
CA THR A 127 16.03 -0.01 1.07
C THR A 127 16.83 0.65 2.20
N GLY A 128 18.09 1.01 1.96
CA GLY A 128 18.91 1.72 2.94
C GLY A 128 18.33 3.08 3.35
N ILE A 129 17.86 3.87 2.39
CA ILE A 129 17.23 5.18 2.65
C ILE A 129 15.94 4.99 3.47
N LYS A 130 15.15 3.97 3.13
CA LYS A 130 13.93 3.66 3.87
C LYS A 130 14.21 3.36 5.35
N ILE A 131 15.22 2.52 5.62
CA ILE A 131 15.62 2.17 6.99
C ILE A 131 16.11 3.42 7.74
N VAL A 132 16.94 4.25 7.10
CA VAL A 132 17.43 5.50 7.70
C VAL A 132 16.26 6.44 8.05
N LEU A 133 15.26 6.58 7.18
CA LEU A 133 14.07 7.40 7.46
C LEU A 133 13.26 6.86 8.64
N CYS A 134 13.08 5.53 8.75
CA CYS A 134 12.41 4.92 9.90
C CYS A 134 13.19 5.15 11.21
N ILE A 135 14.52 5.04 11.19
CA ILE A 135 15.35 5.33 12.37
C ILE A 135 15.23 6.80 12.77
N LEU A 136 15.26 7.72 11.79
CA LEU A 136 15.14 9.15 12.03
C LEU A 136 13.80 9.51 12.69
N LEU A 137 12.70 8.87 12.27
CA LEU A 137 11.40 9.00 12.94
C LEU A 137 11.48 8.58 14.40
N ILE A 138 12.06 7.41 14.71
CA ILE A 138 12.18 6.95 16.10
C ILE A 138 13.01 7.94 16.94
N VAL A 139 14.13 8.43 16.41
CA VAL A 139 14.96 9.42 17.11
C VAL A 139 14.18 10.71 17.36
N ALA A 140 13.41 11.19 16.38
CA ALA A 140 12.55 12.35 16.54
C ALA A 140 11.44 12.12 17.59
N ALA A 141 10.91 10.89 17.68
CA ALA A 141 9.97 10.48 18.73
C ALA A 141 10.56 10.68 20.11
N ILE A 142 11.74 10.09 20.32
CA ILE A 142 12.46 10.10 21.59
C ILE A 142 12.78 11.55 22.00
N ALA A 143 13.27 12.36 21.06
CA ALA A 143 13.56 13.78 21.31
C ALA A 143 12.30 14.56 21.73
N MET A 144 11.17 14.38 21.02
CA MET A 144 9.91 15.03 21.40
C MET A 144 9.38 14.56 22.76
N GLY A 145 9.43 13.26 23.04
CA GLY A 145 9.01 12.73 24.33
C GLY A 145 9.86 13.26 25.49
N LEU A 146 11.18 13.39 25.30
CA LEU A 146 12.06 13.99 26.30
C LEU A 146 11.73 15.48 26.52
N MET A 147 11.47 16.25 25.46
CA MET A 147 11.08 17.66 25.61
C MET A 147 9.77 17.83 26.38
N VAL A 148 8.77 16.99 26.09
CA VAL A 148 7.49 17.01 26.81
C VAL A 148 7.69 16.58 28.27
N GLY A 149 8.49 15.54 28.52
CA GLY A 149 8.80 15.08 29.87
C GLY A 149 9.49 16.14 30.72
N VAL A 150 10.48 16.86 30.16
CA VAL A 150 11.14 17.98 30.84
C VAL A 150 10.16 19.14 31.07
N ALA A 151 9.36 19.51 30.07
CA ALA A 151 8.39 20.60 30.21
C ALA A 151 7.34 20.31 31.29
N VAL A 152 6.81 19.08 31.35
CA VAL A 152 5.87 18.65 32.40
C VAL A 152 6.56 18.57 33.76
N GLY A 153 7.78 18.05 33.83
CA GLY A 153 8.57 18.00 35.06
C GLY A 153 8.84 19.38 35.65
N VAL A 154 9.13 20.37 34.80
CA VAL A 154 9.29 21.78 35.22
C VAL A 154 7.96 22.41 35.61
N ALA A 155 6.85 22.08 34.95
CA ALA A 155 5.53 22.62 35.29
C ALA A 155 4.94 22.06 36.60
N LEU A 156 5.41 20.90 37.06
CA LEU A 156 4.97 20.24 38.30
C LEU A 156 5.91 20.48 39.49
N ALA A 157 7.06 21.11 39.28
CA ALA A 157 8.03 21.48 40.31
C ALA A 157 7.81 22.92 40.80
#